data_AF-G5E3J7-F1
#
_entry.id   AF-G5E3J7-F1
#
_cell.length_a   1.000
_cell.length_b   1.000
_cell.length_c   1.000
_cell.angle_alpha   90.00
_cell.angle_beta   90.00
_cell.angle_gamma   90.00
#
_symmetry.space_group_name_H-M   'P 1'
#
loop_
_entity.id
_entity.type
_entity.pdbx_description
1 polymer ?
#
loop_
_entity_poly.entity_id
_entity_poly.type
_entity_poly.pdbx_seq_one_letter_code
_entity_poly.pdbx_strand_id
1 'polypeptide(L)'
;FVHMNNLACETTGGKVLFATDDWFAPAENLLKKDPEFKAGLFTEFGKWMDGWETRRKIPGHDWCIIQLGVPRWTHVRLNIYPDGGIARLKIYGVGKRDWSSCSPNDMEDLLSMVNGGVYLGFSDAHYGHPRNLIGPGRACNMGDGETARRLDRPPVISHVKITFAPDGGVSRIRLWGFP
;
A
#
# COMPACT_ATOMS: atom_id res chain seq x y z
N PHE A 1 -6.36 -14.78 -4.67
CA PHE A 1 -6.25 -13.43 -4.09
C PHE A 1 -5.01 -13.20 -3.20
N VAL A 2 -4.37 -14.22 -2.64
CA VAL A 2 -3.36 -14.10 -1.53
C VAL A 2 -2.02 -13.39 -1.85
N HIS A 3 -1.83 -12.88 -3.07
CA HIS A 3 -0.56 -12.32 -3.57
C HIS A 3 -0.69 -10.91 -4.16
N MET A 4 -1.87 -10.27 -4.03
CA MET A 4 -2.13 -8.95 -4.60
C MET A 4 -1.73 -7.82 -3.65
N ASN A 5 -1.28 -6.72 -4.24
CA ASN A 5 -0.83 -5.52 -3.55
C ASN A 5 -2.03 -4.62 -3.20
N ASN A 6 -2.00 -3.91 -2.06
CA ASN A 6 -2.99 -2.88 -1.74
C ASN A 6 -2.60 -1.57 -2.44
N LEU A 7 -3.29 -1.22 -3.52
CA LEU A 7 -2.98 -0.10 -4.42
C LEU A 7 -3.46 1.27 -3.90
N ALA A 8 -4.31 1.28 -2.87
CA ALA A 8 -4.82 2.48 -2.22
C ALA A 8 -4.02 2.86 -0.96
N CYS A 9 -3.05 2.06 -0.56
CA CYS A 9 -2.32 2.23 0.69
C CYS A 9 -1.46 3.50 0.66
N GLU A 10 -1.40 4.26 1.76
CA GLU A 10 -0.57 5.48 1.87
C GLU A 10 0.90 5.20 1.50
N THR A 11 1.43 4.06 1.96
CA THR A 11 2.80 3.58 1.69
C THR A 11 3.06 3.17 0.24
N THR A 12 2.01 3.12 -0.60
CA THR A 12 2.14 2.94 -2.06
C THR A 12 2.02 4.23 -2.85
N GLY A 13 1.77 5.37 -2.18
CA GLY A 13 1.43 6.64 -2.83
C GLY A 13 -0.07 6.82 -3.07
N GLY A 14 -0.93 5.99 -2.46
CA GLY A 14 -2.37 6.22 -2.45
C GLY A 14 -2.72 7.45 -1.62
N LYS A 15 -3.66 8.28 -2.10
CA LYS A 15 -4.00 9.57 -1.48
C LYS A 15 -5.48 9.91 -1.64
N VAL A 16 -6.13 10.45 -0.61
CA VAL A 16 -7.45 11.09 -0.75
C VAL A 16 -7.29 12.44 -1.45
N LEU A 17 -8.09 12.68 -2.49
CA LEU A 17 -8.14 13.95 -3.20
C LEU A 17 -9.33 14.82 -2.78
N PHE A 18 -10.41 14.19 -2.31
CA PHE A 18 -11.65 14.86 -1.91
C PHE A 18 -12.53 13.88 -1.10
N ALA A 19 -13.25 14.39 -0.11
CA ALA A 19 -14.39 13.73 0.52
C ALA A 19 -15.55 14.73 0.69
N THR A 20 -16.79 14.24 0.71
CA THR A 20 -17.99 15.09 0.87
C THR A 20 -18.23 15.57 2.30
N ASP A 21 -17.69 14.85 3.28
CA ASP A 21 -17.78 15.15 4.71
C ASP A 21 -16.65 14.37 5.42
N ASP A 22 -16.03 14.96 6.44
CA ASP A 22 -14.93 14.39 7.24
C ASP A 22 -15.12 14.65 8.74
N TRP A 23 -16.33 15.07 9.14
CA TRP A 23 -16.61 15.73 10.43
C TRP A 23 -16.22 14.96 11.69
N PHE A 24 -16.45 13.65 11.75
CA PHE A 24 -16.09 12.85 12.94
C PHE A 24 -14.69 12.26 12.82
N ALA A 25 -14.32 11.76 11.63
CA ALA A 25 -12.98 11.29 11.35
C ALA A 25 -12.66 11.36 9.83
N PRO A 26 -11.44 11.80 9.44
CA PRO A 26 -11.13 12.15 8.05
C PRO A 26 -10.83 10.94 7.14
N ALA A 27 -11.15 11.09 5.87
CA ALA A 27 -11.03 10.07 4.83
C ALA A 27 -9.62 9.49 4.65
N GLU A 28 -8.55 10.24 4.94
CA GLU A 28 -7.17 9.76 4.88
C GLU A 28 -6.94 8.52 5.76
N ASN A 29 -7.70 8.37 6.85
CA ASN A 29 -7.64 7.19 7.71
C ASN A 29 -7.93 5.88 6.95
N LEU A 30 -8.71 5.91 5.87
CA LEU A 30 -9.01 4.74 5.05
C LEU A 30 -7.77 4.04 4.51
N LEU A 31 -6.72 4.83 4.22
CA LEU A 31 -5.54 4.40 3.46
C LEU A 31 -4.40 3.89 4.35
N LYS A 32 -4.58 4.00 5.67
CA LYS A 32 -3.63 3.56 6.70
C LYS A 32 -3.53 2.04 6.79
N LYS A 33 -2.43 1.55 7.37
CA LYS A 33 -2.12 0.12 7.47
C LYS A 33 -3.23 -0.71 8.15
N ASP A 34 -3.47 -0.49 9.44
CA ASP A 34 -4.38 -1.27 10.31
C ASP A 34 -5.09 -0.32 11.29
N PRO A 35 -6.33 -0.60 11.74
CA PRO A 35 -7.11 0.33 12.59
C PRO A 35 -6.83 0.18 14.08
N GLU A 36 -6.69 1.30 14.79
CA GLU A 36 -6.49 1.38 16.23
C GLU A 36 -7.79 1.73 16.98
N PHE A 37 -7.97 1.19 18.19
CA PHE A 37 -9.08 1.56 19.08
C PHE A 37 -8.56 2.17 20.38
N LYS A 38 -8.99 3.39 20.70
CA LYS A 38 -8.55 4.14 21.89
C LYS A 38 -9.75 4.48 22.77
N ALA A 39 -10.06 3.59 23.71
CA ALA A 39 -11.32 3.58 24.46
C ALA A 39 -11.67 4.90 25.16
N GLY A 40 -10.67 5.60 25.71
CA GLY A 40 -10.84 6.88 26.42
C GLY A 40 -10.50 8.13 25.61
N LEU A 41 -10.31 8.02 24.28
CA LEU A 41 -9.94 9.17 23.45
C LEU A 41 -11.18 9.79 22.79
N PHE A 42 -11.34 11.09 22.97
CA PHE A 42 -12.42 11.91 22.43
C PHE A 42 -11.84 13.16 21.75
N THR A 43 -12.50 13.62 20.70
CA THR A 43 -12.29 14.91 20.04
C THR A 43 -13.39 15.89 20.46
N GLU A 44 -13.30 17.15 20.03
CA GLU A 44 -14.40 18.12 20.19
C GLU A 44 -15.70 17.70 19.48
N PHE A 45 -15.63 16.79 18.51
CA PHE A 45 -16.77 16.27 17.75
C PHE A 45 -17.36 14.97 18.32
N GLY A 46 -16.74 14.37 19.34
CA GLY A 46 -17.24 13.14 19.97
C GLY A 46 -16.13 12.12 20.22
N LYS A 47 -16.43 10.83 20.06
CA LYS A 47 -15.45 9.76 20.24
C LYS A 47 -14.41 9.79 19.11
N TRP A 48 -13.13 9.60 19.42
CA TRP A 48 -12.11 9.46 18.38
C TRP A 48 -12.23 8.09 17.68
N MET A 49 -12.20 8.12 16.35
CA MET A 49 -12.42 6.96 15.49
C MET A 49 -11.29 6.86 14.45
N ASP A 50 -10.69 5.67 14.32
CA ASP A 50 -9.65 5.41 13.32
C ASP A 50 -10.26 4.89 12.01
N GLY A 51 -10.89 5.81 11.28
CA GLY A 51 -11.57 5.56 10.02
C GLY A 51 -12.02 6.85 9.37
N TRP A 52 -12.75 6.73 8.27
CA TRP A 52 -13.57 7.83 7.75
C TRP A 52 -14.94 7.75 8.41
N GLU A 53 -15.50 8.84 8.93
CA GLU A 53 -16.85 8.85 9.50
C GLU A 53 -17.57 10.20 9.30
N THR A 54 -18.74 10.13 8.65
CA THR A 54 -19.51 11.30 8.19
C THR A 54 -20.72 11.60 9.08
N ARG A 55 -21.33 12.79 8.92
CA ARG A 55 -22.59 13.12 9.59
C ARG A 55 -23.77 12.44 8.91
N ARG A 56 -24.83 12.18 9.70
CA ARG A 56 -26.09 11.65 9.19
C ARG A 56 -26.66 12.51 8.05
N LYS A 57 -27.01 11.87 6.93
CA LYS A 57 -27.32 12.53 5.66
C LYS A 57 -28.70 12.14 5.14
N ILE A 58 -29.60 13.13 5.09
CA ILE A 58 -30.92 12.99 4.48
C ILE A 58 -31.24 14.31 3.73
N PRO A 59 -31.52 14.30 2.41
CA PRO A 59 -31.34 13.20 1.46
C PRO A 59 -29.88 13.09 0.95
N GLY A 60 -29.63 12.12 0.07
CA GLY A 60 -28.36 11.96 -0.63
C GLY A 60 -27.44 10.91 0.00
N HIS A 61 -26.13 11.01 -0.29
CA HIS A 61 -25.14 10.05 0.17
C HIS A 61 -23.73 10.66 0.28
N ASP A 62 -22.81 9.98 0.96
CA ASP A 62 -21.40 10.38 1.12
C ASP A 62 -20.45 9.64 0.18
N TRP A 63 -19.39 10.32 -0.28
CA TRP A 63 -18.37 9.73 -1.15
C TRP A 63 -17.03 10.44 -1.07
N CYS A 64 -15.96 9.71 -1.36
CA CYS A 64 -14.60 10.26 -1.46
C CYS A 64 -13.90 9.75 -2.72
N ILE A 65 -12.95 10.54 -3.25
CA ILE A 65 -12.10 10.22 -4.39
C ILE A 65 -10.69 9.93 -3.86
N ILE A 66 -10.18 8.76 -4.23
CA ILE A 66 -8.88 8.25 -3.81
C ILE A 66 -8.04 8.04 -5.08
N GLN A 67 -6.90 8.72 -5.16
CA GLN A 67 -5.84 8.42 -6.11
C GLN A 67 -5.12 7.12 -5.68
N LEU A 68 -4.85 6.23 -6.63
CA LEU A 68 -4.07 5.01 -6.39
C LEU A 68 -2.58 5.22 -6.67
N GLY A 69 -1.73 4.43 -6.02
CA GLY A 69 -0.28 4.45 -6.19
C GLY A 69 0.25 3.84 -7.51
N VAL A 70 -0.60 3.63 -8.52
CA VAL A 70 -0.24 2.93 -9.78
C VAL A 70 -0.89 3.56 -11.01
N PRO A 71 -0.24 3.51 -12.19
CA PRO A 71 -0.65 4.32 -13.35
C PRO A 71 -1.88 3.78 -14.11
N ARG A 72 -2.20 2.48 -14.04
CA ARG A 72 -3.24 1.87 -14.90
C ARG A 72 -4.67 2.24 -14.50
N TRP A 73 -4.93 2.31 -13.20
CA TRP A 73 -6.19 2.83 -12.64
C TRP A 73 -5.78 3.94 -11.69
N THR A 74 -5.96 5.19 -12.10
CA THR A 74 -5.42 6.34 -11.36
C THR A 74 -6.28 6.75 -10.17
N HIS A 75 -7.60 6.54 -10.24
CA HIS A 75 -8.56 7.00 -9.24
C HIS A 75 -9.69 5.99 -8.99
N VAL A 76 -10.20 5.97 -7.76
CA VAL A 76 -11.40 5.23 -7.35
C VAL A 76 -12.30 6.16 -6.54
N ARG A 77 -13.63 6.03 -6.71
CA ARG A 77 -14.63 6.71 -5.87
C ARG A 77 -15.30 5.71 -4.94
N LEU A 78 -15.07 5.84 -3.64
CA LEU A 78 -15.84 5.15 -2.60
C LEU A 78 -17.16 5.89 -2.40
N ASN A 79 -18.26 5.17 -2.16
CA ASN A 79 -19.56 5.74 -1.82
C ASN A 79 -20.12 4.99 -0.60
N ILE A 80 -20.65 5.73 0.38
CA ILE A 80 -21.39 5.23 1.54
C ILE A 80 -22.82 5.71 1.38
N TYR A 81 -23.81 4.83 1.61
CA TYR A 81 -25.23 5.13 1.43
C TYR A 81 -26.02 4.85 2.71
N PRO A 82 -26.71 5.84 3.32
CA PRO A 82 -26.57 7.29 3.07
C PRO A 82 -25.27 7.87 3.68
N ASP A 83 -24.85 7.38 4.84
CA ASP A 83 -23.77 7.91 5.67
C ASP A 83 -23.18 6.82 6.57
N GLY A 84 -22.12 7.14 7.32
CA GLY A 84 -21.59 6.27 8.37
C GLY A 84 -20.06 6.21 8.41
N GLY A 85 -19.55 5.18 9.10
CA GLY A 85 -18.12 4.98 9.35
C GLY A 85 -17.52 3.79 8.59
N ILE A 86 -16.33 3.96 7.99
CA ILE A 86 -15.50 2.89 7.42
C ILE A 86 -14.08 3.01 7.97
N ALA A 87 -13.62 1.98 8.69
CA ALA A 87 -12.30 1.96 9.31
C ALA A 87 -11.14 2.00 8.30
N ARG A 88 -11.19 1.16 7.25
CA ARG A 88 -10.12 1.02 6.23
C ARG A 88 -10.68 0.64 4.87
N LEU A 89 -10.01 1.08 3.80
CA LEU A 89 -10.24 0.63 2.42
C LEU A 89 -8.97 -0.06 1.89
N LYS A 90 -9.10 -1.34 1.47
CA LYS A 90 -7.98 -2.11 0.90
C LYS A 90 -8.34 -2.55 -0.52
N ILE A 91 -7.72 -1.95 -1.53
CA ILE A 91 -7.98 -2.17 -2.97
C ILE A 91 -6.87 -3.04 -3.53
N TYR A 92 -7.20 -4.29 -3.85
CA TYR A 92 -6.21 -5.28 -4.26
C TYR A 92 -6.01 -5.34 -5.78
N GLY A 93 -4.76 -5.35 -6.22
CA GLY A 93 -4.40 -5.57 -7.62
C GLY A 93 -2.91 -5.78 -7.84
N VAL A 94 -2.48 -5.62 -9.09
CA VAL A 94 -1.08 -5.74 -9.53
C VAL A 94 -0.76 -4.51 -10.38
N GLY A 95 0.42 -3.91 -10.16
CA GLY A 95 0.91 -2.82 -11.01
C GLY A 95 1.09 -3.28 -12.45
N LYS A 96 0.99 -2.35 -13.40
CA LYS A 96 1.40 -2.59 -14.79
C LYS A 96 2.17 -1.38 -15.26
N ARG A 97 3.50 -1.47 -15.29
CA ARG A 97 4.34 -0.54 -16.05
C ARG A 97 4.05 -0.70 -17.54
N ASP A 98 4.11 0.39 -18.29
CA ASP A 98 4.24 0.34 -19.73
C ASP A 98 5.71 0.51 -20.09
N TRP A 99 6.40 -0.60 -20.34
CA TRP A 99 7.82 -0.61 -20.66
C TRP A 99 8.11 0.06 -22.02
N SER A 100 7.12 0.23 -22.90
CA SER A 100 7.29 0.96 -24.16
C SER A 100 7.45 2.48 -23.97
N SER A 101 7.15 2.99 -22.77
CA SER A 101 7.35 4.39 -22.37
C SER A 101 8.66 4.67 -21.64
N CYS A 102 9.51 3.65 -21.43
CA CYS A 102 10.82 3.77 -20.78
C CYS A 102 11.94 3.77 -21.82
N SER A 103 13.05 4.48 -21.57
CA SER A 103 14.26 4.30 -22.40
C SER A 103 14.90 2.94 -22.10
N PRO A 104 15.45 2.23 -23.10
CA PRO A 104 16.30 1.05 -22.85
C PRO A 104 17.56 1.35 -22.01
N ASN A 105 17.92 2.63 -21.85
CA ASN A 105 19.02 3.09 -20.99
C ASN A 105 18.55 3.57 -19.60
N ASP A 106 17.24 3.61 -19.32
CA ASP A 106 16.72 3.99 -17.99
C ASP A 106 16.81 2.80 -17.05
N MET A 107 17.44 2.99 -15.88
CA MET A 107 17.58 1.96 -14.87
C MET A 107 16.34 1.92 -13.98
N GLU A 108 15.56 0.85 -14.09
CA GLU A 108 14.24 0.68 -13.47
C GLU A 108 14.26 -0.39 -12.37
N ASP A 109 13.46 -0.22 -11.31
CA ASP A 109 13.28 -1.26 -10.29
C ASP A 109 12.23 -2.26 -10.76
N LEU A 110 12.70 -3.32 -11.42
CA LEU A 110 11.88 -4.38 -11.99
C LEU A 110 11.09 -5.18 -10.93
N LEU A 111 11.52 -5.13 -9.67
CA LEU A 111 10.83 -5.80 -8.54
C LEU A 111 9.76 -4.90 -7.90
N SER A 112 9.70 -3.61 -8.24
CA SER A 112 8.82 -2.65 -7.58
C SER A 112 7.34 -3.00 -7.76
N MET A 113 6.55 -2.90 -6.67
CA MET A 113 5.12 -3.22 -6.71
C MET A 113 4.31 -2.32 -7.66
N VAL A 114 4.77 -1.09 -7.93
CA VAL A 114 4.12 -0.19 -8.89
C VAL A 114 4.40 -0.59 -10.34
N ASN A 115 5.55 -1.20 -10.59
CA ASN A 115 5.94 -1.72 -11.91
C ASN A 115 5.28 -3.08 -12.22
N GLY A 116 4.89 -3.82 -11.18
CA GLY A 116 4.14 -5.08 -11.29
C GLY A 116 4.62 -6.20 -10.37
N GLY A 117 5.66 -5.96 -9.56
CA GLY A 117 6.19 -6.94 -8.62
C GLY A 117 5.13 -7.45 -7.63
N VAL A 118 5.15 -8.77 -7.37
CA VAL A 118 4.32 -9.46 -6.39
C VAL A 118 5.15 -10.52 -5.67
N TYR A 119 4.85 -10.78 -4.39
CA TYR A 119 5.46 -11.88 -3.66
C TYR A 119 4.68 -13.17 -3.91
N LEU A 120 5.37 -14.26 -4.27
CA LEU A 120 4.73 -15.56 -4.52
C LEU A 120 4.59 -16.43 -3.26
N GLY A 121 5.32 -16.11 -2.19
CA GLY A 121 5.26 -16.83 -0.91
C GLY A 121 6.32 -16.35 0.07
N PHE A 122 6.24 -16.86 1.30
CA PHE A 122 7.20 -16.62 2.39
C PHE A 122 7.11 -17.77 3.41
N SER A 123 8.14 -17.92 4.24
CA SER A 123 8.17 -18.93 5.33
C SER A 123 7.68 -18.38 6.67
N ASP A 124 7.94 -17.10 6.94
CA ASP A 124 7.47 -16.36 8.12
C ASP A 124 7.21 -14.88 7.77
N ALA A 125 6.46 -14.18 8.61
CA ALA A 125 6.18 -12.74 8.52
C ALA A 125 6.02 -12.08 9.91
N HIS A 126 6.76 -12.53 10.93
CA HIS A 126 6.54 -12.16 12.35
C HIS A 126 6.57 -10.65 12.62
N TYR A 127 7.57 -9.94 12.08
CA TYR A 127 7.75 -8.49 12.31
C TYR A 127 7.14 -7.60 11.23
N GLY A 128 6.88 -8.14 10.03
CA GLY A 128 6.45 -7.34 8.88
C GLY A 128 6.02 -8.21 7.70
N HIS A 129 5.13 -7.69 6.85
CA HIS A 129 4.59 -8.44 5.72
C HIS A 129 5.53 -8.33 4.51
N PRO A 130 5.92 -9.43 3.83
CA PRO A 130 6.86 -9.42 2.70
C PRO A 130 6.53 -8.51 1.51
N ARG A 131 5.28 -8.04 1.35
CA ARG A 131 4.91 -6.98 0.40
C ARG A 131 5.68 -5.67 0.63
N ASN A 132 6.12 -5.43 1.87
CA ASN A 132 6.85 -4.22 2.25
C ASN A 132 8.22 -4.16 1.55
N LEU A 133 8.84 -5.32 1.29
CA LEU A 133 10.15 -5.44 0.61
C LEU A 133 10.14 -4.81 -0.79
N ILE A 134 9.00 -4.89 -1.48
CA ILE A 134 8.76 -4.35 -2.84
C ILE A 134 8.00 -3.01 -2.83
N GLY A 135 7.76 -2.45 -1.64
CA GLY A 135 7.17 -1.12 -1.45
C GLY A 135 8.02 -0.01 -2.08
N PRO A 136 7.43 1.11 -2.55
CA PRO A 136 8.22 2.25 -3.01
C PRO A 136 9.02 2.89 -1.86
N GLY A 137 9.87 3.87 -2.22
CA GLY A 137 10.66 4.66 -1.28
C GLY A 137 11.67 3.86 -0.44
N ARG A 138 11.95 4.38 0.76
CA ARG A 138 12.74 3.72 1.81
C ARG A 138 11.80 3.29 2.95
N ALA A 139 12.14 2.24 3.68
CA ALA A 139 11.46 1.91 4.93
C ALA A 139 11.58 3.04 5.96
N CYS A 140 10.58 3.14 6.82
CA CYS A 140 10.55 4.09 7.94
C CYS A 140 11.01 3.44 9.25
N ASN A 141 10.76 2.14 9.44
CA ASN A 141 11.13 1.39 10.66
C ASN A 141 11.37 -0.10 10.37
N MET A 142 11.60 -0.92 11.41
CA MET A 142 11.90 -2.36 11.24
C MET A 142 10.69 -3.22 10.85
N GLY A 143 9.45 -2.76 11.07
CA GLY A 143 8.23 -3.43 10.59
C GLY A 143 8.08 -3.43 9.06
N ASP A 144 9.10 -2.93 8.36
CA ASP A 144 9.19 -2.85 6.91
C ASP A 144 10.13 -3.92 6.24
N GLY A 145 10.92 -4.78 6.94
CA GLY A 145 11.51 -6.05 6.34
C GLY A 145 12.85 -6.73 6.86
N GLU A 146 13.24 -7.91 6.28
CA GLU A 146 14.32 -8.95 6.59
C GLU A 146 15.16 -9.40 5.31
N THR A 147 16.48 -9.75 5.08
CA THR A 147 17.86 -10.12 5.68
C THR A 147 18.66 -11.17 4.88
N ALA A 148 18.99 -10.98 3.59
CA ALA A 148 20.26 -11.50 3.00
C ALA A 148 20.68 -10.83 1.66
N ARG A 149 21.96 -11.02 1.25
CA ARG A 149 22.49 -10.69 -0.09
C ARG A 149 23.47 -11.80 -0.57
N ARG A 150 23.29 -12.33 -1.79
CA ARG A 150 24.27 -13.20 -2.49
C ARG A 150 25.08 -12.40 -3.53
N LEU A 151 26.32 -12.80 -3.78
CA LEU A 151 27.25 -12.14 -4.71
C LEU A 151 27.37 -12.89 -6.05
N ASP A 152 26.86 -14.11 -6.12
CA ASP A 152 26.91 -15.03 -7.26
C ASP A 152 25.59 -15.00 -8.05
N ARG A 153 25.44 -14.00 -8.93
CA ARG A 153 24.20 -13.73 -9.69
C ARG A 153 24.29 -14.20 -11.16
N PRO A 154 23.36 -15.02 -11.68
CA PRO A 154 23.28 -15.32 -13.11
C PRO A 154 22.81 -14.09 -13.93
N PRO A 155 23.07 -14.07 -15.25
CA PRO A 155 22.83 -12.88 -16.09
C PRO A 155 21.34 -12.59 -16.37
N VAL A 156 20.48 -13.62 -16.39
CA VAL A 156 19.03 -13.49 -16.66
C VAL A 156 18.26 -14.13 -15.50
N ILE A 157 17.20 -13.47 -15.03
CA ILE A 157 16.43 -13.85 -13.85
C ILE A 157 14.93 -13.66 -14.12
N SER A 158 14.13 -14.71 -13.98
CA SER A 158 12.66 -14.61 -13.99
C SER A 158 12.05 -14.52 -12.58
N HIS A 159 12.77 -15.02 -11.56
CA HIS A 159 12.32 -15.07 -10.17
C HIS A 159 13.50 -14.83 -9.23
N VAL A 160 13.34 -13.91 -8.27
CA VAL A 160 14.32 -13.69 -7.19
C VAL A 160 13.86 -14.46 -5.95
N LYS A 161 14.52 -15.58 -5.64
CA LYS A 161 14.43 -16.18 -4.29
C LYS A 161 15.45 -15.51 -3.37
N ILE A 162 15.01 -15.20 -2.16
CA ILE A 162 15.86 -14.71 -1.08
C ILE A 162 15.71 -15.68 0.11
N THR A 163 16.80 -15.95 0.81
CA THR A 163 16.87 -16.88 1.94
C THR A 163 17.61 -16.21 3.07
N PHE A 164 17.04 -16.21 4.27
CA PHE A 164 17.67 -15.70 5.50
C PHE A 164 18.05 -16.90 6.35
N ALA A 165 19.26 -16.91 6.90
CA ALA A 165 19.76 -18.01 7.72
C ALA A 165 20.99 -17.56 8.55
N PRO A 166 20.96 -17.66 9.89
CA PRO A 166 19.81 -18.02 10.71
C PRO A 166 18.73 -16.91 10.77
N ASP A 167 19.09 -15.62 10.62
CA ASP A 167 18.24 -14.43 10.89
C ASP A 167 18.66 -13.14 10.10
N GLY A 168 17.89 -12.02 10.16
CA GLY A 168 18.34 -10.64 9.79
C GLY A 168 17.33 -9.68 9.09
N GLY A 169 17.53 -8.34 9.15
CA GLY A 169 16.73 -7.19 8.57
C GLY A 169 16.99 -6.47 7.18
N VAL A 170 16.42 -6.86 6.01
CA VAL A 170 16.28 -6.07 4.73
C VAL A 170 15.01 -5.21 4.77
N SER A 171 15.16 -3.89 4.88
CA SER A 171 14.06 -2.93 4.68
C SER A 171 13.39 -2.91 3.29
N ARG A 172 14.16 -3.07 2.21
CA ARG A 172 13.69 -3.09 0.80
C ARG A 172 14.63 -3.90 -0.10
N ILE A 173 14.09 -4.62 -1.07
CA ILE A 173 14.87 -5.13 -2.20
C ILE A 173 14.57 -4.30 -3.44
N ARG A 174 15.62 -3.99 -4.20
CA ARG A 174 15.54 -3.41 -5.54
C ARG A 174 16.17 -4.38 -6.53
N LEU A 175 15.50 -4.63 -7.65
CA LEU A 175 16.09 -5.32 -8.80
C LEU A 175 16.24 -4.30 -9.92
N TRP A 176 17.27 -3.46 -9.79
CA TRP A 176 17.65 -2.53 -10.84
C TRP A 176 18.07 -3.29 -12.11
N GLY A 177 17.49 -2.90 -13.23
CA GLY A 177 17.78 -3.45 -14.55
C GLY A 177 17.28 -2.52 -15.65
N PHE A 178 17.50 -2.95 -16.89
CA PHE A 178 16.92 -2.35 -18.09
C PHE A 178 15.76 -3.24 -18.58
N PRO A 179 14.70 -2.66 -19.16
CA PRO A 179 13.53 -3.40 -19.64
C PRO A 179 13.78 -4.23 -20.92
#